data_AF-A0A1E5QFV3-F1
#
_entry.id   AF-A0A1E5QFV3-F1
#
_cell.length_a   1.000
_cell.length_b   1.000
_cell.length_c   1.000
_cell.angle_alpha   90.00
_cell.angle_beta   90.00
_cell.angle_gamma   90.00
#
_symmetry.space_group_name_H-M   'P 1'
#
loop_
_entity.id
_entity.type
_entity.pdbx_description
1 polymer ?
#
loop_
_entity_poly.entity_id
_entity_poly.type
_entity_poly.pdbx_seq_one_letter_code
_entity_poly.pdbx_strand_id
1 'polypeptide(L)'
;MVLRTNSDWDLSVDNRNGQLALVVEVKRKTNVSPEWAAKLRQNILAHGTFPKAPYFLMVFPDQFYLWSNAEADRDRSEPTYIIDASPILQPYFERAGVTADQISGDSLELIVTSWLGEIIHSDRIPDNIDASQQWLIESGLYTALVGGKLCRLG
;
A
#
# COMPACT_ATOMS: atom_id res chain seq x y z
N MET A 1 -28.36 8.80 -1.90
CA MET A 1 -27.93 7.78 -2.89
C MET A 1 -26.42 7.67 -2.81
N VAL A 2 -25.90 6.69 -2.06
CA VAL A 2 -24.46 6.47 -1.94
C VAL A 2 -24.05 5.62 -3.13
N LEU A 3 -23.31 6.20 -4.08
CA LEU A 3 -22.66 5.44 -5.14
C LEU A 3 -21.58 4.59 -4.47
N ARG A 4 -21.90 3.34 -4.16
CA ARG A 4 -20.88 2.32 -3.85
C ARG A 4 -20.21 1.98 -5.18
N THR A 5 -19.13 2.68 -5.50
CA THR A 5 -18.19 2.21 -6.52
C THR A 5 -17.52 0.97 -5.95
N ASN A 6 -17.92 -0.21 -6.43
CA ASN A 6 -17.21 -1.45 -6.15
C ASN A 6 -15.75 -1.23 -6.54
N SER A 7 -14.89 -1.16 -5.53
CA SER A 7 -13.45 -1.02 -5.68
C SER A 7 -12.89 -2.36 -5.24
N ASP A 8 -12.50 -3.20 -6.21
CA ASP A 8 -11.98 -4.57 -6.02
C ASP A 8 -10.56 -4.57 -5.40
N TRP A 9 -10.21 -3.55 -4.62
CA TRP A 9 -8.91 -3.39 -3.98
C TRP A 9 -8.98 -3.94 -2.56
N ASP A 10 -7.94 -4.63 -2.12
CA ASP A 10 -7.91 -5.24 -0.79
C ASP A 10 -8.04 -4.17 0.32
N LEU A 11 -7.36 -3.03 0.16
CA LEU A 11 -7.44 -1.89 1.09
C LEU A 11 -7.46 -0.53 0.37
N SER A 12 -8.06 0.47 1.01
CA SER A 12 -7.94 1.87 0.61
C SER A 12 -7.81 2.80 1.82
N VAL A 13 -7.21 3.97 1.60
CA VAL A 13 -7.13 5.03 2.61
C VAL A 13 -7.65 6.33 2.01
N ASP A 14 -8.64 6.91 2.68
CA ASP A 14 -9.06 8.29 2.42
C ASP A 14 -8.19 9.23 3.26
N ASN A 15 -7.74 10.36 2.71
CA ASN A 15 -7.05 11.40 3.47
C ASN A 15 -8.00 12.07 4.47
N ARG A 16 -7.46 12.96 5.31
CA ARG A 16 -8.23 13.74 6.30
C ARG A 16 -9.41 14.55 5.74
N ASN A 17 -9.42 14.83 4.43
CA ASN A 17 -10.51 15.53 3.75
C ASN A 17 -11.59 14.59 3.19
N GLY A 18 -11.46 13.27 3.44
CA GLY A 18 -12.37 12.25 2.92
C GLY A 18 -12.19 11.95 1.43
N GLN A 19 -11.03 12.27 0.86
CA GLN A 19 -10.70 11.96 -0.55
C GLN A 19 -9.78 10.74 -0.61
N LEU A 20 -10.05 9.83 -1.54
CA LEU A 20 -9.23 8.65 -1.75
C LEU A 20 -7.78 9.03 -2.05
N ALA A 21 -6.86 8.63 -1.15
CA ALA A 21 -5.45 8.98 -1.22
C ALA A 21 -4.60 7.79 -1.68
N LEU A 22 -4.91 6.60 -1.18
CA LEU A 22 -4.16 5.38 -1.45
C LEU A 22 -5.11 4.23 -1.74
N VAL A 23 -4.76 3.42 -2.73
CA VAL A 23 -5.30 2.07 -2.89
C VAL A 23 -4.17 1.06 -2.81
N VAL A 24 -4.47 -0.09 -2.21
CA VAL A 24 -3.49 -1.13 -1.90
C VAL A 24 -3.97 -2.46 -2.45
N GLU A 25 -3.07 -3.15 -3.12
CA GLU A 25 -3.22 -4.54 -3.53
C GLU A 25 -2.25 -5.41 -2.75
N VAL A 26 -2.75 -6.43 -2.05
CA VAL A 26 -1.98 -7.35 -1.23
C VAL A 26 -1.85 -8.69 -1.92
N LYS A 27 -0.63 -9.22 -1.98
CA LYS A 27 -0.34 -10.50 -2.62
C LYS A 27 0.69 -11.27 -1.81
N ARG A 28 0.47 -12.58 -1.63
CA ARG A 28 1.35 -13.45 -0.83
C ARG A 28 2.66 -13.87 -1.52
N LYS A 29 2.82 -13.56 -2.80
CA LYS A 29 3.97 -14.02 -3.57
C LYS A 29 5.24 -13.32 -3.06
N THR A 30 6.36 -14.02 -2.96
CA THR A 30 7.67 -13.43 -2.63
C THR A 30 8.57 -13.37 -3.87
N ASN A 31 9.67 -12.62 -3.76
CA ASN A 31 10.67 -12.42 -4.82
C ASN A 31 10.03 -11.97 -6.15
N VAL A 32 9.02 -11.10 -6.05
CA VAL A 32 8.32 -10.54 -7.21
C VAL A 32 9.21 -9.51 -7.86
N SER A 33 9.37 -9.55 -9.18
CA SER A 33 10.18 -8.55 -9.88
C SER A 33 9.38 -7.28 -10.20
N PRO A 34 10.05 -6.12 -10.41
CA PRO A 34 9.39 -4.89 -10.80
C PRO A 34 8.57 -5.01 -12.09
N GLU A 35 9.05 -5.80 -13.07
CA GLU A 35 8.37 -6.01 -14.35
C GLU A 35 7.07 -6.82 -14.16
N TRP A 36 7.09 -7.80 -13.25
CA TRP A 36 5.90 -8.56 -12.92
C TRP A 36 4.85 -7.66 -12.25
N ALA A 37 5.27 -6.80 -11.31
CA ALA A 37 4.38 -5.85 -10.64
C ALA A 37 3.80 -4.82 -11.63
N ALA A 38 4.64 -4.27 -12.52
CA ALA A 38 4.22 -3.38 -13.60
C ALA A 38 3.18 -4.04 -14.53
N LYS A 39 3.41 -5.30 -14.91
CA LYS A 39 2.47 -6.08 -15.72
C LYS A 39 1.15 -6.32 -14.99
N LEU A 40 1.18 -6.62 -13.69
CA LEU A 40 -0.04 -6.76 -12.89
C LEU A 40 -0.82 -5.43 -12.87
N ARG A 41 -0.14 -4.29 -12.65
CA ARG A 41 -0.79 -2.97 -12.70
C ARG A 41 -1.46 -2.74 -14.05
N GLN A 42 -0.77 -3.02 -15.15
CA GLN A 42 -1.34 -2.89 -16.50
C GLN A 42 -2.56 -3.77 -16.71
N ASN A 43 -2.55 -5.02 -16.22
CA ASN A 43 -3.71 -5.90 -16.31
C ASN A 43 -4.91 -5.33 -15.53
N ILE A 44 -4.68 -4.79 -14.33
CA ILE A 44 -5.73 -4.17 -13.52
C ILE A 44 -6.28 -2.91 -14.22
N LEU A 45 -5.40 -2.08 -14.80
CA LEU A 45 -5.79 -0.90 -15.60
C LEU A 45 -6.62 -1.26 -16.84
N ALA A 46 -6.28 -2.37 -17.51
CA ALA A 46 -6.93 -2.80 -18.75
C ALA A 46 -8.33 -3.39 -18.51
N HIS A 47 -8.57 -3.95 -17.32
CA HIS A 47 -9.80 -4.69 -17.01
C HIS A 47 -10.70 -4.05 -15.95
N GLY A 48 -10.26 -2.97 -15.29
CA GLY A 48 -10.98 -2.32 -14.20
C GLY A 48 -11.05 -0.81 -14.30
N THR A 49 -11.92 -0.22 -13.46
CA THR A 49 -11.92 1.25 -13.29
C THR A 49 -10.84 1.60 -12.28
N PHE A 50 -9.65 1.97 -12.76
CA PHE A 50 -8.59 2.40 -11.86
C PHE A 50 -9.04 3.63 -11.06
N PRO A 51 -9.00 3.56 -9.72
CA PRO A 51 -9.46 4.62 -8.86
C PRO A 51 -8.60 5.86 -9.08
N LYS A 52 -9.21 7.02 -8.88
CA LYS A 52 -8.52 8.32 -8.90
C LYS A 52 -7.79 8.52 -7.57
N ALA A 53 -6.81 7.67 -7.32
CA ALA A 53 -5.93 7.76 -6.15
C ALA A 53 -4.56 8.27 -6.61
N PRO A 54 -3.97 9.25 -5.92
CA PRO A 54 -2.62 9.71 -6.21
C PRO A 54 -1.56 8.63 -5.90
N TYR A 55 -1.87 7.67 -5.03
CA TYR A 55 -0.96 6.58 -4.68
C TYR A 55 -1.58 5.22 -4.95
N PHE A 56 -0.78 4.32 -5.52
CA PHE A 56 -1.09 2.91 -5.64
C PHE A 56 0.07 2.08 -5.10
N LEU A 57 -0.22 1.22 -4.14
CA LEU A 57 0.78 0.39 -3.45
C LEU A 57 0.46 -1.09 -3.70
N MET A 58 1.42 -1.84 -4.24
CA MET A 58 1.38 -3.30 -4.14
C MET A 58 2.23 -3.75 -2.97
N VAL A 59 1.67 -4.63 -2.16
CA VAL A 59 2.31 -5.19 -0.97
C VAL A 59 2.51 -6.68 -1.14
N PHE A 60 3.77 -7.10 -1.01
CA PHE A 60 4.22 -8.47 -0.88
C PHE A 60 4.91 -8.65 0.49
N PRO A 61 5.08 -9.88 0.99
CA PRO A 61 5.71 -10.11 2.29
C PRO A 61 7.14 -9.57 2.42
N ASP A 62 7.87 -9.49 1.31
CA ASP A 62 9.28 -9.10 1.22
C ASP A 62 9.51 -7.83 0.39
N GLN A 63 8.51 -7.35 -0.34
CA GLN A 63 8.69 -6.21 -1.24
C GLN A 63 7.44 -5.35 -1.38
N PHE A 64 7.63 -4.03 -1.38
CA PHE A 64 6.58 -3.09 -1.77
C PHE A 64 6.92 -2.39 -3.08
N TYR A 65 5.87 -2.06 -3.83
CA TYR A 65 5.95 -1.30 -5.07
C TYR A 65 4.97 -0.14 -5.02
N LEU A 66 5.49 1.09 -5.01
CA LEU A 66 4.67 2.30 -4.97
C LEU A 66 4.70 3.00 -6.32
N TRP A 67 3.54 3.29 -6.88
CA TRP A 67 3.36 4.31 -7.90
C TRP A 67 2.87 5.58 -7.22
N SER A 68 3.73 6.61 -7.16
CA SER A 68 3.33 7.95 -6.74
C SER A 68 2.82 8.72 -7.96
N ASN A 69 1.83 9.59 -7.76
CA ASN A 69 1.15 10.31 -8.84
C ASN A 69 0.47 9.36 -9.85
N ALA A 70 -0.09 8.25 -9.36
CA ALA A 70 -0.62 7.15 -10.16
C ALA A 70 -1.81 7.54 -11.07
N GLU A 71 -2.56 8.59 -10.70
CA GLU A 71 -3.64 9.12 -11.54
C GLU A 71 -3.11 9.92 -12.74
N ALA A 72 -2.12 10.79 -12.53
CA ALA A 72 -1.62 11.66 -13.59
C ALA A 72 -0.68 10.93 -14.55
N ASP A 73 -0.03 9.86 -14.08
CA ASP A 73 0.91 9.06 -14.86
C ASP A 73 0.40 7.62 -15.03
N ARG A 74 -0.73 7.49 -15.73
CA ARG A 74 -1.34 6.18 -16.02
C ARG A 74 -0.45 5.32 -16.91
N ASP A 75 0.24 5.94 -17.86
CA ASP A 75 1.05 5.26 -18.87
C ASP A 75 2.40 4.77 -18.33
N ARG A 76 2.85 5.27 -17.18
CA ARG A 76 4.04 4.75 -16.51
C ARG A 76 3.83 3.30 -16.06
N SER A 77 4.60 2.41 -16.67
CA SER A 77 4.63 0.99 -16.32
C SER A 77 5.34 0.76 -14.98
N GLU A 78 6.52 1.35 -14.80
CA GLU A 78 7.41 1.05 -13.69
C GLU A 78 7.01 1.74 -12.38
N PRO A 79 7.19 1.06 -11.23
CA PRO A 79 6.96 1.67 -9.93
C PRO A 79 7.88 2.88 -9.72
N THR A 80 7.41 3.85 -8.93
CA THR A 80 8.23 5.01 -8.53
C THR A 80 9.20 4.65 -7.41
N TYR A 81 8.78 3.76 -6.51
CA TYR A 81 9.63 3.23 -5.45
C TYR A 81 9.52 1.71 -5.40
N ILE A 82 10.67 1.08 -5.15
CA ILE A 82 10.80 -0.35 -4.87
C ILE A 82 11.42 -0.44 -3.49
N ILE A 83 10.74 -1.09 -2.55
CA ILE A 83 11.10 -1.08 -1.13
C ILE A 83 11.27 -2.51 -0.64
N ASP A 84 12.36 -2.78 0.08
CA ASP A 84 12.48 -4.00 0.89
C ASP A 84 11.49 -3.92 2.06
N ALA A 85 10.45 -4.77 2.01
CA ALA A 85 9.40 -4.77 3.02
C ALA A 85 9.79 -5.55 4.27
N SER A 86 10.86 -6.35 4.20
CA SER A 86 11.30 -7.21 5.30
C SER A 86 11.46 -6.44 6.61
N PRO A 87 12.25 -5.35 6.70
CA PRO A 87 12.39 -4.59 7.95
C PRO A 87 11.09 -3.93 8.43
N ILE A 88 10.13 -3.67 7.53
CA ILE A 88 8.86 -3.02 7.84
C ILE A 88 7.87 -4.02 8.43
N LEU A 89 7.74 -5.20 7.81
CA LEU A 89 6.75 -6.21 8.17
C LEU A 89 7.26 -7.20 9.22
N GLN A 90 8.57 -7.39 9.35
CA GLN A 90 9.19 -8.33 10.30
C GLN A 90 8.67 -8.16 11.74
N PRO A 91 8.56 -6.94 12.32
CA PRO A 91 8.04 -6.78 13.68
C PRO A 91 6.60 -7.28 13.85
N TYR A 92 5.80 -7.24 12.78
CA TYR A 92 4.41 -7.73 12.80
C TYR A 92 4.36 -9.25 12.66
N PHE A 93 5.19 -9.82 11.79
CA PHE A 93 5.33 -11.28 11.66
C PHE A 93 5.77 -11.92 12.98
N GLU A 94 6.75 -11.33 13.66
CA GLU A 94 7.23 -11.79 14.97
C GLU A 94 6.14 -11.73 16.05
N ARG A 95 5.41 -10.62 16.15
CA ARG A 95 4.28 -10.48 17.10
C ARG A 95 3.17 -11.49 16.83
N ALA A 96 2.92 -11.81 15.56
CA ALA A 96 1.90 -12.77 15.15
C ALA A 96 2.38 -14.24 15.22
N GLY A 97 3.67 -14.49 15.43
CA GLY A 97 4.25 -15.84 15.44
C GLY A 97 4.19 -16.55 14.09
N VAL A 98 4.25 -15.79 12.99
CA VAL A 98 4.19 -16.31 11.61
C VAL A 98 5.44 -15.90 10.83
N THR A 99 5.68 -16.55 9.70
CA THR A 99 6.75 -16.17 8.76
C THR A 99 6.17 -15.70 7.43
N ALA A 100 6.96 -14.93 6.68
CA ALA A 100 6.59 -14.41 5.36
C ALA A 100 6.17 -15.51 4.36
N ASP A 101 6.75 -16.71 4.45
CA ASP A 101 6.45 -17.86 3.60
C ASP A 101 5.18 -18.64 4.00
N GLN A 102 4.71 -18.48 5.25
CA GLN A 102 3.59 -19.26 5.79
C GLN A 102 2.30 -18.45 5.94
N ILE A 103 2.38 -17.13 5.79
CA ILE A 103 1.24 -16.24 6.05
C ILE A 103 0.13 -16.38 4.99
N SER A 104 -1.12 -16.46 5.45
CA SER A 104 -2.29 -16.43 4.57
C SER A 104 -2.54 -15.03 4.00
N GLY A 105 -3.37 -14.92 2.95
CA GLY A 105 -3.64 -13.62 2.29
C GLY A 105 -4.31 -12.67 3.26
N ASP A 106 -5.40 -13.13 3.88
CA ASP A 106 -6.15 -12.39 4.89
C ASP A 106 -5.30 -11.99 6.09
N SER A 107 -4.35 -12.83 6.51
CA SER A 107 -3.44 -12.50 7.62
C SER A 107 -2.43 -11.43 7.22
N LEU A 108 -1.92 -11.48 5.99
CA LEU A 108 -1.04 -10.44 5.46
C LEU A 108 -1.79 -9.12 5.34
N GLU A 109 -3.03 -9.12 4.85
CA GLU A 109 -3.88 -7.91 4.81
C GLU A 109 -4.09 -7.29 6.19
N LEU A 110 -4.29 -8.11 7.24
CA LEU A 110 -4.42 -7.63 8.62
C LEU A 110 -3.12 -7.00 9.14
N ILE A 111 -1.96 -7.57 8.79
CA ILE A 111 -0.66 -7.00 9.12
C ILE A 111 -0.47 -5.66 8.42
N VAL A 112 -0.76 -5.59 7.12
CA VAL A 112 -0.68 -4.34 6.33
C VAL A 112 -1.65 -3.29 6.87
N THR A 113 -2.86 -3.70 7.25
CA THR A 113 -3.85 -2.86 7.93
C THR A 113 -3.29 -2.28 9.23
N SER A 114 -2.63 -3.10 10.04
CA SER A 114 -2.02 -2.67 11.29
C SER A 114 -0.91 -1.65 11.04
N TRP A 115 -0.02 -1.91 10.08
CA TRP A 115 1.05 -0.99 9.69
C TRP A 115 0.54 0.34 9.14
N LEU A 116 -0.42 0.33 8.21
CA LEU A 116 -1.05 1.56 7.73
C LEU A 116 -1.77 2.30 8.87
N GLY A 117 -2.35 1.56 9.82
CA GLY A 117 -2.97 2.10 11.02
C GLY A 117 -1.98 2.91 11.87
N GLU A 118 -0.75 2.44 12.06
CA GLU A 118 0.29 3.18 12.78
C GLU A 118 0.61 4.52 12.09
N ILE A 119 0.67 4.55 10.75
CA ILE A 119 0.91 5.77 9.98
C ILE A 119 -0.28 6.74 10.10
N ILE A 120 -1.51 6.25 9.92
CA ILE A 120 -2.73 7.05 9.93
C ILE A 120 -2.95 7.74 11.28
N HIS A 121 -2.68 7.02 12.39
CA HIS A 121 -2.87 7.52 13.76
C HIS A 121 -1.60 8.16 14.33
N SER A 122 -0.56 8.35 13.52
CA SER A 122 0.62 9.08 13.98
C SER A 122 0.30 10.56 14.16
N ASP A 123 0.51 11.08 15.38
CA ASP A 123 0.26 12.49 15.69
C ASP A 123 1.32 13.44 15.09
N ARG A 124 2.48 12.92 14.69
CA ARG A 124 3.66 13.68 14.26
C ARG A 124 4.51 12.83 13.32
N ILE A 125 5.12 13.46 12.32
CA ILE A 125 6.24 12.84 11.58
C ILE A 125 7.33 12.50 12.62
N PRO A 126 7.81 11.26 12.70
CA PRO A 126 8.86 10.91 13.65
C PRO A 126 10.11 11.75 13.37
N ASP A 127 10.70 12.34 14.42
CA ASP A 127 11.95 13.10 14.30
C ASP A 127 13.11 12.23 13.78
N ASN A 128 12.99 10.90 13.92
CA ASN A 128 13.89 9.91 13.36
C ASN A 128 13.06 8.75 12.79
N ILE A 129 12.73 8.83 11.51
CA ILE A 129 12.12 7.70 10.79
C ILE A 129 13.21 6.69 10.45
N ASP A 130 12.90 5.40 10.63
CA ASP A 130 13.83 4.34 10.22
C ASP A 130 14.14 4.48 8.72
N ALA A 131 15.40 4.24 8.33
CA ALA A 131 15.85 4.38 6.95
C ALA A 131 15.02 3.51 5.97
N SER A 132 14.52 2.34 6.43
CA SER A 132 13.64 1.48 5.63
C SER A 132 12.28 2.11 5.30
N GLN A 133 11.88 3.15 6.04
CA GLN A 133 10.60 3.85 5.90
C GLN A 133 10.74 5.29 5.38
N GLN A 134 11.96 5.75 5.10
CA GLN A 134 12.24 7.10 4.57
C GLN A 134 11.43 7.43 3.29
N TRP A 135 11.17 6.43 2.46
CA TRP A 135 10.35 6.55 1.24
C TRP A 135 8.93 7.06 1.51
N LEU A 136 8.37 6.83 2.70
CA LEU A 136 7.06 7.36 3.09
C LEU A 136 7.06 8.89 3.11
N ILE A 137 8.18 9.49 3.56
CA ILE A 137 8.36 10.95 3.61
C ILE A 137 8.67 11.49 2.22
N GLU A 138 9.63 10.87 1.52
CA GLU A 138 10.10 11.33 0.20
C GLU A 138 9.01 11.29 -0.87
N SER A 139 8.16 10.25 -0.83
CA SER A 139 7.01 10.14 -1.74
C SER A 139 5.85 11.07 -1.38
N GLY A 140 5.87 11.68 -0.19
CA GLY A 140 4.74 12.43 0.38
C GLY A 140 3.60 11.54 0.88
N LEU A 141 3.73 10.21 0.80
CA LEU A 141 2.68 9.28 1.21
C LEU A 141 2.34 9.44 2.68
N TYR A 142 3.33 9.59 3.56
CA TYR A 142 3.12 9.78 4.99
C TYR A 142 2.14 10.94 5.27
N THR A 143 2.45 12.12 4.74
CA THR A 143 1.61 13.33 4.89
C THR A 143 0.22 13.15 4.29
N ALA A 144 0.08 12.35 3.23
CA ALA A 144 -1.21 12.08 2.60
C ALA A 144 -2.11 11.17 3.46
N LEU A 145 -1.52 10.29 4.28
CA LEU A 145 -2.26 9.30 5.08
C LEU A 145 -2.55 9.74 6.51
N VAL A 146 -1.70 10.58 7.12
CA VAL A 146 -1.87 11.04 8.51
C VAL A 146 -3.24 11.69 8.72
N GLY A 147 -3.96 11.24 9.77
CA GLY A 147 -5.31 11.68 10.10
C GLY A 147 -6.37 11.23 9.09
N GLY A 148 -6.03 10.32 8.18
CA GLY A 148 -6.94 9.71 7.23
C GLY A 148 -7.81 8.61 7.83
N LYS A 149 -8.46 7.84 6.97
CA LYS A 149 -9.31 6.71 7.35
C LYS A 149 -9.02 5.52 6.46
N LEU A 150 -8.64 4.41 7.09
CA LEU A 150 -8.52 3.11 6.43
C LEU A 150 -9.91 2.52 6.18
N CYS A 151 -10.13 2.06 4.95
CA CYS A 151 -11.29 1.30 4.54
C CYS A 151 -10.81 -0.06 4.01
N ARG A 152 -11.29 -1.13 4.63
CA ARG A 152 -11.10 -2.49 4.10
C ARG A 152 -12.29 -2.85 3.23
N LEU A 153 -12.03 -3.32 2.02
CA LEU A 153 -13.06 -3.76 1.09
C LEU A 153 -12.90 -5.28 0.94
N GLY A 154 -13.45 -6.01 1.91
CA GLY A 154 -13.52 -7.48 1.92
C GLY A 154 -14.95 -7.95 2.07
#